data_AF-A0A7X7E8S9-F1
#
_entry.id   AF-A0A7X7E8S9-F1
#
_cell.length_a   1.000
_cell.length_b   1.000
_cell.length_c   1.000
_cell.angle_alpha   90.00
_cell.angle_beta   90.00
_cell.angle_gamma   90.00
#
_symmetry.space_group_name_H-M   'P 1'
#
loop_
_entity.id
_entity.type
_entity.pdbx_description
1 polymer ?
#
loop_
_entity_poly.entity_id
_entity_poly.type
_entity_poly.pdbx_seq_one_letter_code
_entity_poly.pdbx_strand_id
1 'polypeptide(L)'
;MSCTDHEGVTAGGAVDVTFLTAHDCRALLADGSVSAVELTQAYLDRIAVVDGGVHAYLSVDAAGALAAAAAVDAKPRGGRKPWEGVPIGLKDVLCVKGMETTCASRILKGYVPPYDATVIAKLRDEGLIFLGKLNMDEFAMGSSTENSAFQVTRNPWDTDRVPGGSSGGSAACVAASLAPWALGTDTGGSIRQPASLCGVVGMKPTYGAVSRYGLIAFASSLDQVGPLTRDVRDAAALLDLIAGRDPRDCTSTGLTEPAGVPGRDDLEGLRFGVIKEYIGSACEPGVLEIFDAAVDAVGALGGVCEEVSLPSVVRGIAAYYIIAPSEASSNLARFDGVRYGHRTAQSEDLYEMYVRTRSEGFGDEVKRRIMIGTYALSAGYYDAYYGQAQRTRTLIIKDFEKAFSRFDYLISPTSPTVAFKVGERMADPLAMYFSDLCTIPVNLAA
;
A
#
# COMPACT_ATOMS: atom_id res chain seq x y z
N MET A 1 -1.28 -14.17 22.76
CA MET A 1 -0.78 -15.50 22.35
C MET A 1 0.49 -15.27 21.55
N SER A 2 1.49 -16.15 21.64
CA SER A 2 2.78 -15.99 20.97
C SER A 2 2.64 -15.99 19.44
N CYS A 3 3.46 -15.18 18.76
CA CYS A 3 3.35 -14.90 17.33
C CYS A 3 4.19 -15.84 16.45
N THR A 4 4.43 -17.08 16.87
CA THR A 4 5.42 -17.98 16.23
C THR A 4 4.90 -19.36 15.83
N ASP A 5 3.78 -19.84 16.39
CA ASP A 5 3.40 -21.25 16.27
C ASP A 5 2.20 -21.43 15.31
N HIS A 6 2.42 -21.08 14.04
CA HIS A 6 1.54 -21.49 12.93
C HIS A 6 2.14 -22.69 12.19
N GLU A 7 2.22 -23.84 12.87
CA GLU A 7 2.31 -25.13 12.19
C GLU A 7 0.99 -25.35 11.41
N GLY A 8 1.00 -24.99 10.12
CA GLY A 8 -0.14 -25.09 9.21
C GLY A 8 -0.51 -26.53 8.83
N VAL A 9 -0.75 -27.38 9.83
CA VAL A 9 -1.09 -28.80 9.64
C VAL A 9 -2.59 -28.94 9.40
N THR A 10 -2.96 -29.34 8.19
CA THR A 10 -4.35 -29.69 7.85
C THR A 10 -4.79 -30.97 8.57
N ALA A 11 -6.11 -31.19 8.65
CA ALA A 11 -6.71 -32.43 9.14
C ALA A 11 -6.42 -33.61 8.18
N GLY A 12 -5.17 -34.09 8.21
CA GLY A 12 -4.58 -35.00 7.25
C GLY A 12 -3.05 -35.07 7.30
N GLY A 13 -2.37 -34.15 8.01
CA GLY A 13 -0.92 -34.17 8.19
C GLY A 13 -0.12 -33.51 7.06
N ALA A 14 -0.78 -32.95 6.04
CA ALA A 14 -0.15 -32.15 5.00
C ALA A 14 -0.06 -30.67 5.42
N VAL A 15 1.08 -30.04 5.13
CA VAL A 15 1.31 -28.62 5.38
C VAL A 15 0.53 -27.79 4.35
N ASP A 16 -0.31 -26.86 4.82
CA ASP A 16 -0.97 -25.89 3.94
C ASP A 16 0.02 -24.81 3.52
N VAL A 17 0.52 -24.94 2.28
CA VAL A 17 1.49 -24.04 1.66
C VAL A 17 1.00 -22.60 1.53
N THR A 18 -0.30 -22.33 1.66
CA THR A 18 -0.83 -20.97 1.58
C THR A 18 -0.46 -20.12 2.80
N PHE A 19 -0.10 -20.71 3.94
CA PHE A 19 0.31 -19.99 5.15
C PHE A 19 1.84 -19.71 5.25
N LEU A 20 2.68 -20.28 4.36
CA LEU A 20 4.16 -20.36 4.49
C LEU A 20 4.96 -19.16 3.94
N THR A 21 4.95 -18.00 4.63
CA THR A 21 5.78 -16.79 4.30
C THR A 21 5.78 -16.48 2.79
N ALA A 22 6.88 -16.05 2.18
CA ALA A 22 7.19 -16.28 0.76
C ALA A 22 8.56 -16.93 0.59
N HIS A 23 9.50 -16.67 1.50
CA HIS A 23 10.83 -17.27 1.46
C HIS A 23 10.83 -18.78 1.75
N ASP A 24 9.83 -19.31 2.46
CA ASP A 24 9.63 -20.76 2.62
C ASP A 24 8.96 -21.37 1.38
N CYS A 25 7.95 -20.71 0.80
CA CYS A 25 7.45 -21.07 -0.54
C CYS A 25 8.59 -21.12 -1.57
N ARG A 26 9.51 -20.15 -1.51
CA ARG A 26 10.72 -20.10 -2.36
C ARG A 26 11.65 -21.30 -2.14
N ALA A 27 11.83 -21.73 -0.89
CA ALA A 27 12.63 -22.91 -0.56
C ALA A 27 12.01 -24.18 -1.17
N LEU A 28 10.70 -24.38 -0.98
CA LEU A 28 9.95 -25.52 -1.52
C LEU A 28 9.91 -25.56 -3.06
N LEU A 29 9.95 -24.41 -3.72
CA LEU A 29 10.09 -24.32 -5.19
C LEU A 29 11.51 -24.67 -5.65
N ALA A 30 12.53 -24.29 -4.88
CA ALA A 30 13.95 -24.47 -5.22
C ALA A 30 14.41 -25.92 -5.03
N ASP A 31 14.07 -26.55 -3.90
CA ASP A 31 14.23 -28.00 -3.72
C ASP A 31 13.18 -28.81 -4.50
N GLY A 32 12.09 -28.13 -4.89
CA GLY A 32 10.98 -28.64 -5.69
C GLY A 32 10.23 -29.78 -5.01
N SER A 33 10.04 -29.66 -3.69
CA SER A 33 9.00 -30.33 -2.92
C SER A 33 7.59 -29.89 -3.36
N VAL A 34 7.48 -28.71 -3.97
CA VAL A 34 6.26 -28.15 -4.56
C VAL A 34 6.61 -27.55 -5.94
N SER A 35 5.75 -27.77 -6.94
CA SER A 35 5.85 -27.10 -8.25
C SER A 35 5.20 -25.71 -8.25
N ALA A 36 5.57 -24.84 -9.19
CA ALA A 36 4.95 -23.52 -9.31
C ALA A 36 3.44 -23.63 -9.59
N VAL A 37 3.02 -24.64 -10.37
CA VAL A 37 1.60 -24.92 -10.65
C VAL A 37 0.86 -25.34 -9.38
N GLU A 38 1.40 -26.26 -8.57
CA GLU A 38 0.77 -26.69 -7.31
C GLU A 38 0.65 -25.52 -6.31
N LEU A 39 1.71 -24.71 -6.16
CA LEU A 39 1.68 -23.53 -5.29
C LEU A 39 0.64 -22.50 -5.76
N THR A 40 0.61 -22.21 -7.06
CA THR A 40 -0.34 -21.26 -7.66
C THR A 40 -1.78 -21.76 -7.51
N GLN A 41 -2.03 -23.06 -7.76
CA GLN A 41 -3.34 -23.67 -7.59
C GLN A 41 -3.81 -23.59 -6.14
N ALA A 42 -2.95 -23.86 -5.16
CA ALA A 42 -3.30 -23.77 -3.74
C ALA A 42 -3.78 -22.36 -3.34
N TYR A 43 -3.12 -21.30 -3.82
CA TYR A 43 -3.60 -19.93 -3.60
C TYR A 43 -4.91 -19.62 -4.35
N LEU A 44 -5.08 -20.11 -5.58
CA LEU A 44 -6.33 -19.93 -6.34
C LEU A 44 -7.53 -20.65 -5.69
N ASP A 45 -7.34 -21.86 -5.21
CA ASP A 45 -8.36 -22.64 -4.48
C ASP A 45 -8.75 -21.91 -3.18
N ARG A 46 -7.76 -21.37 -2.46
CA ARG A 46 -8.02 -20.58 -1.26
C ARG A 46 -8.75 -19.27 -1.56
N ILE A 47 -8.39 -18.56 -2.62
CA ILE A 47 -9.10 -17.35 -3.08
C ILE A 47 -10.57 -17.70 -3.34
N ALA A 48 -10.85 -18.80 -4.04
CA ALA A 48 -12.22 -19.24 -4.34
C ALA A 48 -13.07 -19.56 -3.09
N VAL A 49 -12.44 -20.00 -2.00
CA VAL A 49 -13.13 -20.31 -0.73
C VAL A 49 -13.26 -19.10 0.19
N VAL A 50 -12.22 -18.28 0.31
CA VAL A 50 -12.10 -17.25 1.36
C VAL A 50 -12.44 -15.85 0.87
N ASP A 51 -12.11 -15.49 -0.38
CA ASP A 51 -12.26 -14.10 -0.83
C ASP A 51 -13.72 -13.67 -1.00
N GLY A 52 -14.66 -14.62 -1.06
CA GLY A 52 -16.10 -14.35 -1.01
C GLY A 52 -16.58 -13.69 0.30
N GLY A 53 -15.80 -13.76 1.39
CA GLY A 53 -16.07 -13.06 2.65
C GLY A 53 -15.13 -11.87 2.93
N VAL A 54 -13.96 -11.82 2.27
CA VAL A 54 -12.93 -10.79 2.47
C VAL A 54 -13.02 -9.68 1.40
N HIS A 55 -13.37 -10.03 0.16
CA HIS A 55 -13.44 -9.12 -0.99
C HIS A 55 -12.15 -8.35 -1.25
N ALA A 56 -10.99 -9.00 -1.12
CA ALA A 56 -9.67 -8.43 -1.38
C ALA A 56 -9.34 -8.32 -2.88
N TYR A 57 -9.82 -9.21 -3.75
CA TYR A 57 -9.58 -9.12 -5.20
C TYR A 57 -10.73 -8.45 -5.95
N LEU A 58 -10.39 -7.53 -6.87
CA LEU A 58 -11.31 -7.01 -7.91
C LEU A 58 -11.35 -7.94 -9.12
N SER A 59 -10.23 -8.58 -9.44
CA SER A 59 -10.14 -9.59 -10.50
C SER A 59 -9.05 -10.60 -10.18
N VAL A 60 -9.27 -11.86 -10.58
CA VAL A 60 -8.34 -12.99 -10.40
C VAL A 60 -8.03 -13.54 -11.79
N ASP A 61 -6.75 -13.60 -12.15
CA ASP A 61 -6.29 -14.12 -13.45
C ASP A 61 -5.83 -15.58 -13.30
N ALA A 62 -6.76 -16.47 -12.92
CA ALA A 62 -6.45 -17.88 -12.69
C ALA A 62 -5.80 -18.56 -13.91
N ALA A 63 -6.25 -18.21 -15.12
CA ALA A 63 -5.73 -18.78 -16.35
C ALA A 63 -4.32 -18.27 -16.67
N GLY A 64 -4.07 -16.96 -16.57
CA GLY A 64 -2.74 -16.37 -16.77
C GLY A 64 -1.75 -16.81 -15.70
N ALA A 65 -2.18 -16.89 -14.44
CA ALA A 65 -1.37 -17.36 -13.32
C ALA A 65 -0.92 -18.81 -13.53
N LEU A 66 -1.83 -19.74 -13.83
CA LEU A 66 -1.49 -21.14 -14.08
C LEU A 66 -0.64 -21.33 -15.34
N ALA A 67 -0.89 -20.55 -16.40
CA ALA A 67 -0.05 -20.59 -17.61
C ALA A 67 1.38 -20.09 -17.35
N ALA A 68 1.55 -19.03 -16.55
CA ALA A 68 2.86 -18.55 -16.14
C ALA A 68 3.57 -19.56 -15.22
N ALA A 69 2.85 -20.17 -14.29
CA ALA A 69 3.37 -21.21 -13.40
C ALA A 69 3.85 -22.45 -14.17
N ALA A 70 3.07 -22.93 -15.15
CA ALA A 70 3.47 -24.02 -16.03
C ALA A 70 4.72 -23.69 -16.88
N ALA A 71 4.87 -22.42 -17.29
CA ALA A 71 6.06 -21.95 -17.99
C ALA A 71 7.31 -21.87 -17.10
N VAL A 72 7.15 -21.64 -15.78
CA VAL A 72 8.21 -21.80 -14.79
C VAL A 72 8.56 -23.27 -14.62
N ASP A 73 7.57 -24.16 -14.51
CA ASP A 73 7.81 -25.57 -14.26
C ASP A 73 8.47 -26.32 -15.43
N ALA A 74 8.22 -25.86 -16.66
CA ALA A 74 8.93 -26.34 -17.85
C ALA A 74 10.45 -26.03 -17.86
N LYS A 75 10.94 -25.12 -17.00
CA LYS A 75 12.37 -24.78 -16.92
C LYS A 75 13.13 -25.73 -15.98
N PRO A 76 14.34 -26.17 -16.35
CA PRO A 76 15.23 -26.89 -15.44
C PRO A 76 15.49 -26.08 -14.17
N ARG A 77 15.41 -26.71 -12.99
CA ARG A 77 15.50 -26.02 -11.68
C ARG A 77 16.76 -25.14 -11.54
N GLY A 78 17.92 -25.64 -11.97
CA GLY A 78 19.19 -24.89 -11.93
C GLY A 78 19.28 -23.69 -12.89
N GLY A 79 18.26 -23.42 -13.71
CA GLY A 79 18.14 -22.23 -14.56
C GLY A 79 17.03 -21.26 -14.14
N ARG A 80 16.37 -21.51 -12.99
CA ARG A 80 15.33 -20.61 -12.45
C ARG A 80 15.95 -19.48 -11.64
N LYS A 81 15.28 -18.32 -11.62
CA LYS A 81 15.66 -17.20 -10.74
C LYS A 81 15.21 -17.44 -9.30
N PRO A 82 15.78 -16.75 -8.30
CA PRO A 82 15.48 -16.99 -6.89
C PRO A 82 13.99 -16.95 -6.53
N TRP A 83 13.22 -15.98 -7.05
CA TRP A 83 11.78 -15.84 -6.72
C TRP A 83 10.83 -16.32 -7.82
N GLU A 84 11.35 -17.06 -8.80
CA GLU A 84 10.59 -17.52 -9.94
C GLU A 84 9.55 -18.58 -9.54
N GLY A 85 8.28 -18.34 -9.87
CA GLY A 85 7.15 -19.17 -9.47
C GLY A 85 6.45 -18.73 -8.18
N VAL A 86 6.95 -17.72 -7.45
CA VAL A 86 6.30 -17.20 -6.23
C VAL A 86 5.07 -16.35 -6.60
N PRO A 87 3.87 -16.64 -6.05
CA PRO A 87 2.67 -15.85 -6.32
C PRO A 87 2.64 -14.48 -5.64
N ILE A 88 1.97 -13.49 -6.25
CA ILE A 88 1.81 -12.14 -5.70
C ILE A 88 0.48 -11.49 -6.13
N GLY A 89 -0.15 -10.76 -5.20
CA GLY A 89 -1.30 -9.90 -5.47
C GLY A 89 -0.89 -8.45 -5.75
N LEU A 90 -1.60 -7.75 -6.66
CA LEU A 90 -1.20 -6.41 -7.12
C LEU A 90 -2.30 -5.37 -6.91
N LYS A 91 -2.07 -4.31 -6.12
CA LYS A 91 -3.03 -3.19 -5.97
C LYS A 91 -3.44 -2.62 -7.33
N ASP A 92 -4.74 -2.42 -7.53
CA ASP A 92 -5.33 -2.11 -8.83
C ASP A 92 -4.99 -0.71 -9.41
N VAL A 93 -4.17 0.08 -8.71
CA VAL A 93 -3.59 1.34 -9.18
C VAL A 93 -2.33 1.15 -10.06
N LEU A 94 -1.77 -0.07 -10.06
CA LEU A 94 -0.59 -0.42 -10.86
C LEU A 94 -1.03 -0.90 -12.24
N CYS A 95 -0.52 -0.25 -13.29
CA CYS A 95 -0.73 -0.69 -14.67
C CYS A 95 -0.05 -2.05 -14.90
N VAL A 96 -0.83 -3.06 -15.29
CA VAL A 96 -0.34 -4.36 -15.73
C VAL A 96 -0.81 -4.58 -17.16
N LYS A 97 0.12 -4.85 -18.08
CA LYS A 97 -0.19 -5.05 -19.50
C LYS A 97 -1.05 -6.30 -19.67
N GLY A 98 -2.21 -6.14 -20.29
CA GLY A 98 -3.14 -7.23 -20.57
C GLY A 98 -4.12 -7.57 -19.44
N MET A 99 -4.01 -6.94 -18.27
CA MET A 99 -5.01 -7.04 -17.19
C MET A 99 -5.77 -5.71 -17.06
N GLU A 100 -7.03 -5.77 -16.64
CA GLU A 100 -7.79 -4.56 -16.31
C GLU A 100 -7.11 -3.77 -15.18
N THR A 101 -7.23 -2.45 -15.20
CA THR A 101 -6.66 -1.54 -14.17
C THR A 101 -7.65 -0.41 -13.93
N THR A 102 -8.47 -0.52 -12.89
CA THR A 102 -9.62 0.37 -12.65
C THR A 102 -9.36 1.45 -11.60
N CYS A 103 -8.30 1.33 -10.79
CA CYS A 103 -8.09 2.14 -9.58
C CYS A 103 -9.30 2.10 -8.62
N ALA A 104 -10.04 0.98 -8.60
CA ALA A 104 -11.34 0.83 -7.95
C ALA A 104 -12.40 1.89 -8.37
N SER A 105 -12.29 2.46 -9.58
CA SER A 105 -13.18 3.50 -10.12
C SER A 105 -13.99 3.05 -11.33
N ARG A 106 -15.21 3.60 -11.46
CA ARG A 106 -16.03 3.42 -12.67
C ARG A 106 -15.43 4.11 -13.89
N ILE A 107 -14.68 5.21 -13.70
CA ILE A 107 -14.10 5.97 -14.83
C ILE A 107 -13.01 5.18 -15.59
N LEU A 108 -12.45 4.13 -14.99
CA LEU A 108 -11.47 3.24 -15.60
C LEU A 108 -11.95 1.78 -15.73
N LYS A 109 -13.25 1.51 -15.51
CA LYS A 109 -13.82 0.20 -15.83
C LYS A 109 -13.65 -0.08 -17.33
N GLY A 110 -13.11 -1.24 -17.66
CA GLY A 110 -12.73 -1.68 -19.00
C GLY A 110 -11.36 -1.18 -19.48
N TYR A 111 -10.60 -0.41 -18.69
CA TYR A 111 -9.26 0.04 -19.09
C TYR A 111 -8.22 -1.08 -18.92
N VAL A 112 -7.68 -1.55 -20.04
CA VAL A 112 -6.53 -2.45 -20.10
C VAL A 112 -5.30 -1.63 -20.52
N PRO A 113 -4.29 -1.43 -19.64
CA PRO A 113 -3.10 -0.67 -19.98
C PRO A 113 -2.30 -1.32 -21.11
N PRO A 114 -1.77 -0.54 -22.08
CA PRO A 114 -0.91 -1.08 -23.13
C PRO A 114 0.53 -1.36 -22.67
N TYR A 115 0.86 -1.13 -21.40
CA TYR A 115 2.21 -1.21 -20.81
C TYR A 115 2.17 -1.69 -19.36
N ASP A 116 3.26 -2.33 -18.92
CA ASP A 116 3.52 -2.64 -17.51
C ASP A 116 4.12 -1.41 -16.80
N ALA A 117 3.69 -1.16 -15.56
CA ALA A 117 4.43 -0.30 -14.65
C ALA A 117 5.83 -0.86 -14.36
N THR A 118 6.78 -0.03 -13.96
CA THR A 118 8.18 -0.47 -13.81
C THR A 118 8.36 -1.56 -12.76
N VAL A 119 7.61 -1.48 -11.65
CA VAL A 119 7.59 -2.54 -10.62
C VAL A 119 7.02 -3.85 -11.17
N ILE A 120 6.02 -3.78 -12.05
CA ILE A 120 5.39 -4.96 -12.67
C ILE A 120 6.34 -5.60 -13.67
N ALA A 121 7.05 -4.81 -14.48
CA ALA A 121 8.09 -5.31 -15.38
C ALA A 121 9.20 -6.04 -14.60
N LYS A 122 9.69 -5.44 -13.51
CA LYS A 122 10.70 -6.06 -12.61
C LYS A 122 10.24 -7.42 -12.06
N LEU A 123 9.03 -7.49 -11.52
CA LEU A 123 8.49 -8.74 -10.97
C LEU A 123 8.20 -9.80 -12.05
N ARG A 124 7.77 -9.37 -13.25
CA ARG A 124 7.56 -10.25 -14.40
C ARG A 124 8.89 -10.81 -14.92
N ASP A 125 9.93 -9.98 -14.98
CA ASP A 125 11.28 -10.39 -15.37
C ASP A 125 11.88 -11.37 -14.34
N GLU A 126 11.57 -11.20 -13.06
CA GLU A 126 11.95 -12.15 -11.98
C GLU A 126 11.13 -13.47 -12.03
N GLY A 127 10.02 -13.49 -12.77
CA GLY A 127 9.19 -14.68 -12.96
C GLY A 127 8.19 -14.94 -11.83
N LEU A 128 7.78 -13.90 -11.09
CA LEU A 128 6.67 -14.01 -10.14
C LEU A 128 5.33 -14.25 -10.86
N ILE A 129 4.42 -14.92 -10.18
CA ILE A 129 3.10 -15.29 -10.71
C ILE A 129 2.05 -14.29 -10.21
N PHE A 130 1.43 -13.54 -11.12
CA PHE A 130 0.43 -12.54 -10.76
C PHE A 130 -0.94 -13.20 -10.58
N LEU A 131 -1.46 -13.22 -9.35
CA LEU A 131 -2.74 -13.86 -9.04
C LEU A 131 -3.94 -13.01 -9.49
N GLY A 132 -3.81 -11.69 -9.46
CA GLY A 132 -4.95 -10.80 -9.72
C GLY A 132 -4.71 -9.34 -9.32
N LYS A 133 -5.76 -8.52 -9.47
CA LYS A 133 -5.80 -7.12 -9.06
C LYS A 133 -6.56 -6.98 -7.74
N LEU A 134 -5.96 -6.27 -6.79
CA LEU A 134 -6.46 -6.10 -5.43
C LEU A 134 -7.22 -4.79 -5.25
N ASN A 135 -8.29 -4.85 -4.47
CA ASN A 135 -9.19 -3.75 -4.17
C ASN A 135 -8.52 -2.64 -3.34
N MET A 136 -9.11 -1.44 -3.43
CA MET A 136 -8.57 -0.21 -2.87
C MET A 136 -9.66 0.86 -2.77
N ASP A 137 -9.45 1.92 -1.98
CA ASP A 137 -10.24 3.15 -2.15
C ASP A 137 -10.05 3.72 -3.56
N GLU A 138 -11.10 4.28 -4.13
CA GLU A 138 -11.10 4.87 -5.47
C GLU A 138 -9.95 5.87 -5.65
N PHE A 139 -9.13 5.67 -6.69
CA PHE A 139 -7.92 6.48 -6.96
C PHE A 139 -6.98 6.66 -5.74
N ALA A 140 -6.92 5.66 -4.87
CA ALA A 140 -6.16 5.65 -3.63
C ALA A 140 -6.62 6.68 -2.57
N MET A 141 -7.83 7.23 -2.71
CA MET A 141 -8.35 8.34 -1.91
C MET A 141 -9.24 7.87 -0.75
N GLY A 142 -8.63 7.31 0.30
CA GLY A 142 -9.32 6.92 1.52
C GLY A 142 -8.46 6.10 2.48
N SER A 143 -9.03 5.78 3.64
CA SER A 143 -8.34 5.10 4.75
C SER A 143 -9.14 3.89 5.28
N SER A 144 -10.04 3.34 4.46
CA SER A 144 -10.88 2.17 4.82
C SER A 144 -11.22 1.20 3.68
N THR A 145 -10.90 1.52 2.43
CA THR A 145 -11.29 0.76 1.22
C THR A 145 -12.80 0.76 0.93
N GLU A 146 -13.59 1.49 1.73
CA GLU A 146 -15.04 1.64 1.54
C GLU A 146 -15.42 2.52 0.34
N ASN A 147 -14.50 3.37 -0.15
CA ASN A 147 -14.76 4.21 -1.32
C ASN A 147 -14.60 3.44 -2.65
N SER A 148 -14.23 2.15 -2.63
CA SER A 148 -14.19 1.32 -3.84
C SER A 148 -15.55 1.34 -4.54
N ALA A 149 -15.55 1.65 -5.85
CA ALA A 149 -16.79 1.74 -6.62
C ALA A 149 -17.40 0.37 -6.98
N PHE A 150 -16.79 -0.72 -6.51
CA PHE A 150 -17.14 -2.11 -6.83
C PHE A 150 -17.57 -2.94 -5.61
N GLN A 151 -16.78 -2.94 -4.52
CA GLN A 151 -17.04 -3.78 -3.35
C GLN A 151 -16.30 -3.27 -2.10
N VAL A 152 -16.84 -3.56 -0.91
CA VAL A 152 -16.18 -3.23 0.37
C VAL A 152 -15.35 -4.42 0.84
N THR A 153 -14.03 -4.28 0.86
CA THR A 153 -13.12 -5.26 1.47
C THR A 153 -13.30 -5.27 2.99
N ARG A 154 -13.23 -6.45 3.60
CA ARG A 154 -13.38 -6.68 5.04
C ARG A 154 -12.05 -7.05 5.69
N ASN A 155 -11.91 -6.76 6.98
CA ASN A 155 -10.74 -7.16 7.75
C ASN A 155 -10.77 -8.68 8.04
N PRO A 156 -9.71 -9.45 7.72
CA PRO A 156 -9.69 -10.89 8.00
C PRO A 156 -9.78 -11.27 9.48
N TRP A 157 -9.45 -10.36 10.40
CA TRP A 157 -9.55 -10.59 11.85
C TRP A 157 -10.96 -10.35 12.42
N ASP A 158 -11.79 -9.55 11.74
CA ASP A 158 -13.17 -9.23 12.11
C ASP A 158 -13.88 -8.67 10.87
N THR A 159 -14.78 -9.44 10.26
CA THR A 159 -15.40 -9.07 8.98
C THR A 159 -16.39 -7.91 9.08
N ASP A 160 -16.78 -7.48 10.28
CA ASP A 160 -17.54 -6.24 10.50
C ASP A 160 -16.66 -4.98 10.48
N ARG A 161 -15.32 -5.13 10.40
CA ARG A 161 -14.34 -4.04 10.43
C ARG A 161 -13.65 -3.80 9.09
N VAL A 162 -13.10 -2.60 8.97
CA VAL A 162 -12.36 -2.16 7.79
C VAL A 162 -10.94 -2.75 7.78
N PRO A 163 -10.37 -3.09 6.61
CA PRO A 163 -8.98 -3.49 6.45
C PRO A 163 -8.01 -2.28 6.37
N GLY A 164 -8.51 -1.07 6.64
CA GLY A 164 -7.80 0.18 6.37
C GLY A 164 -7.82 0.56 4.89
N GLY A 165 -7.10 1.62 4.56
CA GLY A 165 -7.02 2.13 3.19
C GLY A 165 -5.81 3.02 2.91
N SER A 166 -5.49 3.25 1.64
CA SER A 166 -6.21 2.76 0.46
C SER A 166 -5.71 1.42 -0.07
N SER A 167 -4.70 0.78 0.51
CA SER A 167 -4.25 -0.58 0.13
C SER A 167 -4.92 -1.70 0.96
N GLY A 168 -6.18 -1.52 1.37
CA GLY A 168 -6.87 -2.49 2.23
C GLY A 168 -7.03 -3.87 1.58
N GLY A 169 -7.27 -3.94 0.26
CA GLY A 169 -7.22 -5.21 -0.47
C GLY A 169 -5.87 -5.91 -0.39
N SER A 170 -4.76 -5.17 -0.43
CA SER A 170 -3.41 -5.73 -0.27
C SER A 170 -3.13 -6.24 1.14
N ALA A 171 -3.55 -5.50 2.18
CA ALA A 171 -3.33 -5.93 3.55
C ALA A 171 -4.22 -7.13 3.91
N ALA A 172 -5.51 -7.08 3.52
CA ALA A 172 -6.45 -8.17 3.72
C ALA A 172 -6.06 -9.44 2.93
N CYS A 173 -5.53 -9.29 1.70
CA CYS A 173 -5.03 -10.42 0.91
C CYS A 173 -3.92 -11.19 1.63
N VAL A 174 -2.93 -10.49 2.17
CA VAL A 174 -1.80 -11.12 2.89
C VAL A 174 -2.26 -11.69 4.24
N ALA A 175 -3.07 -10.94 5.00
CA ALA A 175 -3.59 -11.40 6.30
C ALA A 175 -4.50 -12.64 6.18
N ALA A 176 -5.38 -12.69 5.18
CA ALA A 176 -6.18 -13.86 4.87
C ALA A 176 -5.40 -14.98 4.15
N SER A 177 -4.08 -14.79 3.92
CA SER A 177 -3.18 -15.74 3.24
C SER A 177 -3.61 -16.07 1.79
N LEU A 178 -4.25 -15.13 1.10
CA LEU A 178 -4.69 -15.24 -0.30
C LEU A 178 -3.57 -14.95 -1.31
N ALA A 179 -2.44 -14.45 -0.82
CA ALA A 179 -1.15 -14.41 -1.48
C ALA A 179 -0.07 -14.36 -0.38
N PRO A 180 1.17 -14.84 -0.63
CA PRO A 180 2.26 -14.68 0.33
C PRO A 180 2.73 -13.22 0.38
N TRP A 181 2.67 -12.54 -0.76
CA TRP A 181 3.08 -11.15 -0.99
C TRP A 181 1.96 -10.35 -1.65
N ALA A 182 1.93 -9.05 -1.37
CA ALA A 182 1.20 -8.07 -2.17
C ALA A 182 2.01 -6.79 -2.39
N LEU A 183 1.74 -6.08 -3.49
CA LEU A 183 2.11 -4.68 -3.63
C LEU A 183 0.97 -3.76 -3.20
N GLY A 184 1.32 -2.66 -2.54
CA GLY A 184 0.44 -1.54 -2.22
C GLY A 184 1.06 -0.20 -2.63
N THR A 185 0.35 0.89 -2.31
CA THR A 185 0.84 2.26 -2.53
C THR A 185 0.48 3.15 -1.35
N ASP A 186 1.41 4.01 -0.94
CA ASP A 186 1.33 4.88 0.23
C ASP A 186 1.52 6.33 -0.19
N THR A 187 0.48 7.16 0.03
CA THR A 187 0.51 8.61 -0.25
C THR A 187 0.41 9.43 1.03
N GLY A 188 -0.25 8.91 2.07
CA GLY A 188 -0.34 9.49 3.42
C GLY A 188 -0.37 8.46 4.54
N GLY A 189 0.01 7.20 4.29
CA GLY A 189 -0.23 6.06 5.19
C GLY A 189 -0.81 4.83 4.52
N SER A 190 -1.14 4.92 3.23
CA SER A 190 -1.95 3.92 2.54
C SER A 190 -1.32 2.55 2.32
N ILE A 191 -0.09 2.28 2.77
CA ILE A 191 0.44 0.91 3.01
C ILE A 191 0.45 0.59 4.50
N ARG A 192 1.01 1.50 5.31
CA ARG A 192 1.29 1.29 6.74
C ARG A 192 0.04 1.18 7.59
N GLN A 193 -0.98 2.00 7.33
CA GLN A 193 -2.25 1.98 8.06
C GLN A 193 -3.01 0.67 7.77
N PRO A 194 -3.23 0.23 6.51
CA PRO A 194 -3.78 -1.10 6.23
C PRO A 194 -2.97 -2.24 6.89
N ALA A 195 -1.64 -2.18 6.82
CA ALA A 195 -0.79 -3.19 7.42
C ALA A 195 -0.96 -3.28 8.94
N SER A 196 -1.03 -2.13 9.63
CA SER A 196 -1.33 -2.04 11.06
C SER A 196 -2.73 -2.55 11.41
N LEU A 197 -3.74 -2.31 10.56
CA LEU A 197 -5.12 -2.72 10.83
C LEU A 197 -5.39 -4.19 10.51
N CYS A 198 -4.63 -4.80 9.61
CA CYS A 198 -4.71 -6.22 9.28
C CYS A 198 -3.59 -7.08 9.90
N GLY A 199 -2.73 -6.52 10.77
CA GLY A 199 -1.69 -7.27 11.47
C GLY A 199 -0.63 -7.90 10.55
N VAL A 200 -0.20 -7.18 9.52
CA VAL A 200 0.84 -7.61 8.56
C VAL A 200 1.97 -6.59 8.49
N VAL A 201 3.10 -6.95 7.88
CA VAL A 201 4.20 -6.02 7.63
C VAL A 201 3.91 -5.21 6.36
N GLY A 202 4.06 -3.89 6.44
CA GLY A 202 3.88 -2.98 5.31
C GLY A 202 4.91 -1.86 5.32
N MET A 203 5.69 -1.74 4.24
CA MET A 203 6.79 -0.77 4.14
C MET A 203 6.49 0.28 3.09
N LYS A 204 6.62 1.57 3.44
CA LYS A 204 6.79 2.65 2.47
C LYS A 204 8.29 3.01 2.39
N PRO A 205 9.00 2.71 1.30
CA PRO A 205 10.39 3.10 1.16
C PRO A 205 10.55 4.63 1.01
N THR A 206 11.80 5.10 0.99
CA THR A 206 12.13 6.50 0.67
C THR A 206 11.50 6.93 -0.66
N TYR A 207 11.06 8.19 -0.77
CA TYR A 207 10.51 8.68 -2.03
C TYR A 207 11.58 8.59 -3.14
N GLY A 208 11.19 8.08 -4.31
CA GLY A 208 12.11 7.81 -5.42
C GLY A 208 12.91 6.50 -5.33
N ALA A 209 12.87 5.76 -4.21
CA ALA A 209 13.56 4.47 -4.10
C ALA A 209 13.00 3.40 -5.03
N VAL A 210 11.69 3.48 -5.31
CA VAL A 210 10.95 2.64 -6.26
C VAL A 210 10.31 3.54 -7.31
N SER A 211 10.39 3.16 -8.59
CA SER A 211 9.80 3.94 -9.68
C SER A 211 8.28 4.05 -9.58
N ARG A 212 7.76 5.24 -9.91
CA ARG A 212 6.34 5.56 -10.04
C ARG A 212 5.85 5.48 -11.49
N TYR A 213 6.69 5.07 -12.45
CA TYR A 213 6.24 4.88 -13.84
C TYR A 213 5.21 3.75 -13.93
N GLY A 214 3.99 4.10 -14.38
CA GLY A 214 2.84 3.20 -14.46
C GLY A 214 2.09 2.97 -13.14
N LEU A 215 2.49 3.66 -12.07
CA LEU A 215 1.58 3.97 -10.98
C LEU A 215 0.61 5.05 -11.48
N ILE A 216 -0.70 4.80 -11.39
CA ILE A 216 -1.69 5.84 -11.67
C ILE A 216 -1.69 6.83 -10.49
N ALA A 217 -1.14 8.02 -10.74
CA ALA A 217 -0.81 9.00 -9.70
C ALA A 217 -2.05 9.59 -9.00
N PHE A 218 -1.96 9.65 -7.67
CA PHE A 218 -2.82 10.46 -6.80
C PHE A 218 -2.11 11.79 -6.50
N ALA A 219 -1.05 11.77 -5.68
CA ALA A 219 -0.23 12.94 -5.39
C ALA A 219 1.24 12.65 -5.71
N SER A 220 1.72 13.20 -6.83
CA SER A 220 3.00 12.88 -7.43
C SER A 220 4.20 13.13 -6.53
N SER A 221 4.15 14.09 -5.59
CA SER A 221 5.24 14.38 -4.65
C SER A 221 5.21 13.58 -3.35
N LEU A 222 4.30 12.60 -3.23
CA LEU A 222 4.01 11.85 -2.01
C LEU A 222 3.80 10.34 -2.26
N ASP A 223 3.27 9.97 -3.43
CA ASP A 223 2.97 8.61 -3.86
C ASP A 223 4.24 7.74 -3.89
N GLN A 224 4.22 6.60 -3.20
CA GLN A 224 5.30 5.61 -3.29
C GLN A 224 4.74 4.17 -3.30
N VAL A 225 5.28 3.30 -4.18
CA VAL A 225 4.97 1.86 -4.19
C VAL A 225 5.78 1.16 -3.10
N GLY A 226 5.19 0.15 -2.45
CA GLY A 226 5.89 -0.64 -1.44
C GLY A 226 5.24 -2.01 -1.16
N PRO A 227 5.96 -2.91 -0.45
CA PRO A 227 5.51 -4.27 -0.17
C PRO A 227 4.53 -4.35 1.01
N LEU A 228 3.66 -5.35 0.96
CA LEU A 228 2.93 -5.90 2.10
C LEU A 228 3.18 -7.41 2.17
N THR A 229 3.54 -7.91 3.35
CA THR A 229 4.07 -9.27 3.56
C THR A 229 3.75 -9.78 4.96
N ARG A 230 3.92 -11.09 5.20
CA ARG A 230 3.71 -11.69 6.53
C ARG A 230 4.81 -11.31 7.53
N ASP A 231 6.06 -11.16 7.08
CA ASP A 231 7.19 -10.81 7.93
C ASP A 231 8.12 -9.74 7.31
N VAL A 232 9.14 -9.34 8.08
CA VAL A 232 10.12 -8.30 7.71
C VAL A 232 11.12 -8.80 6.66
N ARG A 233 11.44 -10.09 6.65
CA ARG A 233 12.40 -10.69 5.71
C ARG A 233 11.85 -10.68 4.29
N ASP A 234 10.60 -11.06 4.16
CA ASP A 234 9.80 -10.98 2.95
C ASP A 234 9.64 -9.52 2.47
N ALA A 235 9.39 -8.58 3.40
CA ALA A 235 9.26 -7.16 3.05
C ALA A 235 10.55 -6.61 2.44
N ALA A 236 11.71 -6.93 3.04
CA ALA A 236 13.02 -6.53 2.52
C ALA A 236 13.31 -7.16 1.15
N ALA A 237 13.04 -8.46 1.00
CA ALA A 237 13.21 -9.17 -0.27
C ALA A 237 12.35 -8.60 -1.40
N LEU A 238 11.06 -8.35 -1.17
CA LEU A 238 10.19 -7.76 -2.18
C LEU A 238 10.55 -6.31 -2.49
N LEU A 239 11.03 -5.55 -1.48
CA LEU A 239 11.57 -4.20 -1.71
C LEU A 239 12.79 -4.23 -2.65
N ASP A 240 13.74 -5.13 -2.44
CA ASP A 240 14.93 -5.26 -3.29
C ASP A 240 14.60 -5.61 -4.75
N LEU A 241 13.54 -6.40 -5.00
CA LEU A 241 13.06 -6.68 -6.36
C LEU A 241 12.53 -5.42 -7.07
N ILE A 242 11.71 -4.62 -6.38
CA ILE A 242 11.02 -3.48 -6.99
C ILE A 242 11.86 -2.19 -7.00
N ALA A 243 12.78 -2.03 -6.05
CA ALA A 243 13.62 -0.83 -5.90
C ALA A 243 14.62 -0.64 -7.04
N GLY A 244 15.09 0.59 -7.19
CA GLY A 244 16.11 0.97 -8.17
C GLY A 244 15.66 2.07 -9.13
N ARG A 245 16.65 2.72 -9.72
CA ARG A 245 16.49 3.81 -10.67
C ARG A 245 15.83 3.35 -11.98
N ASP A 246 14.97 4.18 -12.55
CA ASP A 246 14.24 3.94 -13.80
C ASP A 246 14.35 5.17 -14.72
N PRO A 247 14.89 5.04 -15.94
CA PRO A 247 15.00 6.17 -16.87
C PRO A 247 13.64 6.75 -17.31
N ARG A 248 12.52 6.06 -17.04
CA ARG A 248 11.16 6.56 -17.31
C ARG A 248 10.55 7.37 -16.16
N ASP A 249 11.20 7.42 -15.00
CA ASP A 249 10.79 8.21 -13.84
C ASP A 249 11.93 9.14 -13.40
N CYS A 250 11.80 10.42 -13.73
CA CYS A 250 12.77 11.46 -13.37
C CYS A 250 12.91 11.71 -11.87
N THR A 251 11.99 11.18 -11.04
CA THR A 251 12.05 11.25 -9.58
C THR A 251 12.67 10.00 -8.95
N SER A 252 12.97 8.96 -9.74
CA SER A 252 13.58 7.74 -9.23
C SER A 252 15.08 7.91 -8.98
N THR A 253 15.49 7.54 -7.76
CA THR A 253 16.86 7.53 -7.26
C THR A 253 17.37 6.11 -7.04
N GLY A 254 16.46 5.19 -6.68
CA GLY A 254 16.82 3.88 -6.12
C GLY A 254 17.13 3.95 -4.62
N LEU A 255 17.38 2.80 -4.01
CA LEU A 255 17.99 2.76 -2.68
C LEU A 255 19.50 3.04 -2.79
N THR A 256 20.10 3.58 -1.72
CA THR A 256 21.57 3.74 -1.63
C THR A 256 22.27 2.39 -1.49
N GLU A 257 21.67 1.47 -0.74
CA GLU A 257 22.11 0.09 -0.51
C GLU A 257 20.88 -0.84 -0.59
N PRO A 258 21.03 -2.13 -0.92
CA PRO A 258 19.94 -3.09 -0.81
C PRO A 258 19.36 -3.15 0.62
N ALA A 259 18.07 -3.46 0.73
CA ALA A 259 17.42 -3.75 2.01
C ALA A 259 18.01 -5.01 2.66
N GLY A 260 18.39 -6.00 1.84
CA GLY A 260 19.13 -7.18 2.27
C GLY A 260 18.29 -8.17 3.07
N VAL A 261 18.97 -9.03 3.83
CA VAL A 261 18.32 -10.02 4.72
C VAL A 261 18.42 -9.50 6.16
N PRO A 262 17.31 -9.26 6.87
CA PRO A 262 17.34 -8.97 8.29
C PRO A 262 18.04 -10.10 9.06
N GLY A 263 19.00 -9.76 9.91
CA GLY A 263 19.85 -10.73 10.60
C GLY A 263 20.59 -10.16 11.82
N ARG A 264 20.00 -9.15 12.49
CA ARG A 264 20.40 -8.75 13.84
C ARG A 264 19.41 -9.35 14.82
N ASP A 265 19.94 -9.99 15.86
CA ASP A 265 19.15 -10.53 16.97
C ASP A 265 19.07 -9.55 18.17
N ASP A 266 19.83 -8.44 18.09
CA ASP A 266 19.90 -7.36 19.07
C ASP A 266 19.78 -5.97 18.42
N LEU A 267 19.51 -4.96 19.26
CA LEU A 267 19.46 -3.54 18.91
C LEU A 267 20.56 -2.73 19.61
N GLU A 268 21.64 -3.38 20.07
CA GLU A 268 22.72 -2.70 20.80
C GLU A 268 23.35 -1.58 19.97
N GLY A 269 23.54 -0.43 20.63
CA GLY A 269 24.13 0.77 20.04
C GLY A 269 23.19 1.61 19.18
N LEU A 270 21.92 1.20 18.99
CA LEU A 270 20.93 1.95 18.21
C LEU A 270 20.08 2.86 19.12
N ARG A 271 19.81 4.08 18.66
CA ARG A 271 19.00 5.08 19.40
C ARG A 271 17.66 5.30 18.72
N PHE A 272 16.59 5.23 19.50
CA PHE A 272 15.21 5.33 19.07
C PHE A 272 14.56 6.59 19.65
N GLY A 273 14.10 7.49 18.79
CA GLY A 273 13.35 8.68 19.18
C GLY A 273 11.86 8.39 19.22
N VAL A 274 11.27 8.35 20.42
CA VAL A 274 9.83 8.11 20.61
C VAL A 274 9.08 9.45 20.44
N ILE A 275 8.21 9.57 19.43
CA ILE A 275 7.62 10.86 19.02
C ILE A 275 6.48 11.27 19.97
N LYS A 276 6.75 12.24 20.85
CA LYS A 276 5.81 12.72 21.90
C LYS A 276 4.46 13.16 21.34
N GLU A 277 4.44 13.84 20.19
CA GLU A 277 3.21 14.35 19.57
C GLU A 277 2.21 13.24 19.15
N TYR A 278 2.63 11.97 19.15
CA TYR A 278 1.80 10.80 18.85
C TYR A 278 1.50 9.90 20.07
N ILE A 279 1.99 10.27 21.26
CA ILE A 279 1.76 9.55 22.51
C ILE A 279 0.83 10.42 23.39
N GLY A 280 -0.46 10.37 23.10
CA GLY A 280 -1.45 11.23 23.78
C GLY A 280 -2.88 10.84 23.48
N SER A 281 -3.82 11.67 23.93
CA SER A 281 -5.28 11.41 23.86
C SER A 281 -5.88 11.31 22.45
N ALA A 282 -5.06 11.45 21.42
CA ALA A 282 -5.40 11.12 20.04
C ALA A 282 -5.49 9.60 19.79
N CYS A 283 -4.76 8.81 20.58
CA CYS A 283 -4.64 7.37 20.43
C CYS A 283 -5.53 6.63 21.45
N GLU A 284 -6.08 5.49 21.05
CA GLU A 284 -6.84 4.61 21.94
C GLU A 284 -5.93 4.01 23.04
N PRO A 285 -6.42 3.83 24.28
CA PRO A 285 -5.60 3.32 25.38
C PRO A 285 -4.93 1.97 25.09
N GLY A 286 -5.63 1.04 24.43
CA GLY A 286 -5.06 -0.26 24.04
C GLY A 286 -4.01 -0.19 22.92
N VAL A 287 -4.02 0.87 22.11
CA VAL A 287 -2.95 1.13 21.13
C VAL A 287 -1.70 1.63 21.85
N LEU A 288 -1.86 2.51 22.83
CA LEU A 288 -0.76 3.01 23.66
C LEU A 288 -0.13 1.89 24.50
N GLU A 289 -0.94 1.05 25.15
CA GLU A 289 -0.47 -0.11 25.94
C GLU A 289 0.43 -1.05 25.12
N ILE A 290 0.02 -1.40 23.89
CA ILE A 290 0.80 -2.26 23.00
C ILE A 290 2.03 -1.53 22.42
N PHE A 291 1.95 -0.21 22.21
CA PHE A 291 3.10 0.58 21.78
C PHE A 291 4.16 0.70 22.88
N ASP A 292 3.76 0.96 24.12
CA ASP A 292 4.66 1.03 25.28
C ASP A 292 5.36 -0.34 25.47
N ALA A 293 4.63 -1.45 25.35
CA ALA A 293 5.23 -2.79 25.37
C ALA A 293 6.22 -3.04 24.22
N ALA A 294 6.04 -2.41 23.05
CA ALA A 294 7.01 -2.46 21.96
C ALA A 294 8.25 -1.59 22.22
N VAL A 295 8.10 -0.43 22.88
CA VAL A 295 9.22 0.41 23.34
C VAL A 295 10.04 -0.33 24.41
N ASP A 296 9.39 -1.02 25.34
CA ASP A 296 10.04 -1.89 26.33
C ASP A 296 10.79 -3.05 25.68
N ALA A 297 10.22 -3.67 24.64
CA ALA A 297 10.89 -4.72 23.87
C ALA A 297 12.15 -4.22 23.14
N VAL A 298 12.13 -3.00 22.60
CA VAL A 298 13.32 -2.35 22.03
C VAL A 298 14.40 -2.16 23.09
N GLY A 299 14.01 -1.71 24.30
CA GLY A 299 14.92 -1.58 25.44
C GLY A 299 15.51 -2.90 25.91
N ALA A 300 14.70 -3.96 25.96
CA ALA A 300 15.13 -5.32 26.33
C ALA A 300 16.11 -5.94 25.32
N LEU A 301 16.06 -5.52 24.05
CA LEU A 301 17.01 -5.89 22.99
C LEU A 301 18.25 -4.99 22.94
N GLY A 302 18.44 -4.06 23.90
CA GLY A 302 19.61 -3.20 24.00
C GLY A 302 19.52 -1.86 23.24
N GLY A 303 18.36 -1.54 22.66
CA GLY A 303 18.10 -0.25 22.02
C GLY A 303 17.88 0.87 23.04
N VAL A 304 18.41 2.07 22.77
CA VAL A 304 18.25 3.23 23.65
C VAL A 304 17.06 4.08 23.20
N CYS A 305 15.94 3.97 23.91
CA CYS A 305 14.75 4.78 23.67
C CYS A 305 14.82 6.12 24.43
N GLU A 306 14.74 7.25 23.73
CA GLU A 306 14.50 8.57 24.33
C GLU A 306 13.31 9.29 23.69
N GLU A 307 12.64 10.11 24.49
CA GLU A 307 11.51 10.92 24.08
C GLU A 307 11.94 12.12 23.19
N VAL A 308 11.36 12.27 21.99
CA VAL A 308 11.67 13.34 21.03
C VAL A 308 10.42 14.13 20.61
N SER A 309 10.57 15.43 20.34
CA SER A 309 9.49 16.33 19.92
C SER A 309 9.70 16.80 18.49
N LEU A 310 8.70 16.59 17.64
CA LEU A 310 8.62 17.04 16.25
C LEU A 310 7.39 17.97 16.12
N PRO A 311 7.45 19.22 16.61
CA PRO A 311 6.28 20.06 16.86
C PRO A 311 5.48 20.46 15.61
N SER A 312 6.01 20.25 14.40
CA SER A 312 5.29 20.49 13.15
C SER A 312 4.40 19.32 12.70
N VAL A 313 4.58 18.10 13.23
CA VAL A 313 3.81 16.92 12.78
C VAL A 313 2.31 17.05 13.04
N VAL A 314 1.91 17.80 14.07
CA VAL A 314 0.50 18.12 14.37
C VAL A 314 -0.19 18.93 13.25
N ARG A 315 0.58 19.55 12.35
CA ARG A 315 0.09 20.25 11.16
C ARG A 315 0.06 19.37 9.91
N GLY A 316 0.50 18.11 10.02
CA GLY A 316 0.64 17.16 8.93
C GLY A 316 -0.66 16.93 8.16
N ILE A 317 -1.75 16.58 8.87
CA ILE A 317 -3.09 16.38 8.28
C ILE A 317 -3.49 17.62 7.45
N ALA A 318 -3.41 18.82 8.03
CA ALA A 318 -3.80 20.05 7.35
C ALA A 318 -2.95 20.36 6.10
N ALA A 319 -1.64 20.11 6.14
CA ALA A 319 -0.76 20.30 4.98
C ALA A 319 -1.04 19.26 3.88
N TYR A 320 -1.21 17.99 4.26
CA TYR A 320 -1.49 16.89 3.33
C TYR A 320 -2.84 17.03 2.62
N TYR A 321 -3.92 17.36 3.35
CA TYR A 321 -5.25 17.60 2.77
C TYR A 321 -5.36 18.92 1.98
N ILE A 322 -4.25 19.64 1.80
CA ILE A 322 -4.10 20.67 0.75
C ILE A 322 -3.19 20.19 -0.38
N ILE A 323 -2.00 19.65 -0.08
CA ILE A 323 -1.03 19.22 -1.09
C ILE A 323 -1.58 18.07 -1.95
N ALA A 324 -2.05 16.99 -1.32
CA ALA A 324 -2.47 15.80 -2.06
C ALA A 324 -3.73 16.06 -2.91
N PRO A 325 -4.80 16.74 -2.42
CA PRO A 325 -5.91 17.14 -3.27
C PRO A 325 -5.53 18.10 -4.40
N SER A 326 -4.59 19.04 -4.17
CA SER A 326 -4.09 19.96 -5.21
C SER A 326 -3.40 19.22 -6.34
N GLU A 327 -2.50 18.29 -6.02
CA GLU A 327 -1.85 17.46 -7.04
C GLU A 327 -2.85 16.52 -7.72
N ALA A 328 -3.80 15.96 -6.97
CA ALA A 328 -4.85 15.10 -7.50
C ALA A 328 -5.76 15.81 -8.52
N SER A 329 -6.15 17.07 -8.28
CA SER A 329 -7.00 17.82 -9.21
C SER A 329 -6.34 17.99 -10.58
N SER A 330 -5.02 18.15 -10.62
CA SER A 330 -4.20 18.16 -11.84
C SER A 330 -3.97 16.76 -12.41
N ASN A 331 -3.54 15.79 -11.59
CA ASN A 331 -3.23 14.43 -12.03
C ASN A 331 -4.45 13.73 -12.66
N LEU A 332 -5.63 13.88 -12.05
CA LEU A 332 -6.89 13.31 -12.53
C LEU A 332 -7.58 14.14 -13.63
N ALA A 333 -7.06 15.30 -14.02
CA ALA A 333 -7.60 16.07 -15.15
C ALA A 333 -7.55 15.28 -16.48
N ARG A 334 -6.63 14.32 -16.59
CA ARG A 334 -6.47 13.44 -17.77
C ARG A 334 -7.64 12.47 -18.03
N PHE A 335 -8.48 12.20 -17.02
CA PHE A 335 -9.62 11.30 -17.12
C PHE A 335 -10.82 12.08 -17.65
N ASP A 336 -10.98 12.00 -18.97
CA ASP A 336 -11.85 12.87 -19.76
C ASP A 336 -12.73 12.09 -20.75
N GLY A 337 -12.58 10.76 -20.79
CA GLY A 337 -13.25 9.84 -21.71
C GLY A 337 -12.79 9.91 -23.16
N VAL A 338 -11.87 10.81 -23.52
CA VAL A 338 -11.47 11.06 -24.92
C VAL A 338 -10.58 9.93 -25.45
N ARG A 339 -9.61 9.50 -24.65
CA ARG A 339 -8.56 8.54 -25.08
C ARG A 339 -8.74 7.13 -24.52
N TYR A 340 -9.34 7.00 -23.34
CA TYR A 340 -9.53 5.74 -22.61
C TYR A 340 -10.51 5.94 -21.45
N GLY A 341 -10.98 4.83 -20.86
CA GLY A 341 -11.90 4.83 -19.73
C GLY A 341 -13.36 5.07 -20.14
N HIS A 342 -14.21 5.35 -19.14
CA HIS A 342 -15.61 5.73 -19.33
C HIS A 342 -15.74 6.98 -20.20
N ARG A 343 -16.76 7.02 -21.05
CA ARG A 343 -17.29 8.23 -21.67
C ARG A 343 -18.80 8.19 -21.53
N THR A 344 -19.41 9.30 -21.15
CA THR A 344 -20.87 9.41 -21.15
C THR A 344 -21.44 9.09 -22.54
N ALA A 345 -22.56 8.38 -22.59
CA ALA A 345 -23.31 8.13 -23.82
C ALA A 345 -24.22 9.31 -24.20
N GLN A 346 -24.29 10.35 -23.36
CA GLN A 346 -25.22 11.46 -23.48
C GLN A 346 -24.47 12.79 -23.31
N SER A 347 -24.25 13.47 -24.42
CA SER A 347 -23.67 14.82 -24.46
C SER A 347 -24.04 15.54 -25.76
N GLU A 348 -24.56 16.76 -25.66
CA GLU A 348 -24.84 17.64 -26.79
C GLU A 348 -23.57 18.34 -27.30
N ASP A 349 -22.62 18.63 -26.40
CA ASP A 349 -21.34 19.26 -26.73
C ASP A 349 -20.14 18.68 -25.94
N LEU A 350 -18.94 19.19 -26.25
CA LEU A 350 -17.68 18.76 -25.64
C LEU A 350 -17.57 19.09 -24.14
N TYR A 351 -18.16 20.21 -23.69
CA TYR A 351 -18.15 20.62 -22.29
C TYR A 351 -19.06 19.71 -21.46
N GLU A 352 -20.28 19.44 -21.94
CA GLU A 352 -21.19 18.49 -21.31
C GLU A 352 -20.56 17.09 -21.25
N MET A 353 -19.93 16.63 -22.35
CA MET A 353 -19.21 15.35 -22.39
C MET A 353 -18.18 15.23 -21.26
N TYR A 354 -17.34 16.25 -21.05
CA TYR A 354 -16.36 16.24 -19.96
C TYR A 354 -17.00 16.26 -18.58
N VAL A 355 -17.97 17.17 -18.34
CA VAL A 355 -18.63 17.32 -17.04
C VAL A 355 -19.35 16.04 -16.64
N ARG A 356 -20.11 15.43 -17.57
CA ARG A 356 -20.89 14.22 -17.31
C ARG A 356 -20.02 12.99 -17.18
N THR A 357 -19.05 12.77 -18.08
CA THR A 357 -18.11 11.65 -17.96
C THR A 357 -17.41 11.62 -16.60
N ARG A 358 -16.97 12.78 -16.12
CA ARG A 358 -16.31 12.90 -14.80
C ARG A 358 -17.30 12.76 -13.64
N SER A 359 -18.51 13.30 -13.75
CA SER A 359 -19.54 13.22 -12.71
C SER A 359 -20.14 11.81 -12.54
N GLU A 360 -20.27 11.07 -13.65
CA GLU A 360 -20.72 9.68 -13.70
C GLU A 360 -19.61 8.69 -13.30
N GLY A 361 -18.35 9.00 -13.66
CA GLY A 361 -17.20 8.12 -13.50
C GLY A 361 -16.54 8.16 -12.12
N PHE A 362 -16.47 9.34 -11.49
CA PHE A 362 -15.84 9.51 -10.16
C PHE A 362 -16.86 9.43 -9.00
N GLY A 363 -16.50 8.72 -7.95
CA GLY A 363 -17.17 8.74 -6.65
C GLY A 363 -16.95 10.03 -5.88
N ASP A 364 -17.69 10.17 -4.78
CA ASP A 364 -17.88 11.46 -4.10
C ASP A 364 -16.63 11.97 -3.38
N GLU A 365 -15.80 11.09 -2.80
CA GLU A 365 -14.54 11.50 -2.18
C GLU A 365 -13.51 11.96 -3.22
N VAL A 366 -13.44 11.31 -4.39
CA VAL A 366 -12.57 11.74 -5.49
C VAL A 366 -13.01 13.11 -6.03
N LYS A 367 -14.31 13.31 -6.23
CA LYS A 367 -14.87 14.63 -6.60
C LYS A 367 -14.58 15.68 -5.52
N ARG A 368 -14.73 15.35 -4.23
CA ARG A 368 -14.40 16.24 -3.10
C ARG A 368 -12.95 16.71 -3.15
N ARG A 369 -12.00 15.79 -3.32
CA ARG A 369 -10.56 16.13 -3.41
C ARG A 369 -10.23 16.94 -4.66
N ILE A 370 -10.83 16.62 -5.81
CA ILE A 370 -10.68 17.45 -7.03
C ILE A 370 -11.18 18.88 -6.79
N MET A 371 -12.33 19.08 -6.12
CA MET A 371 -12.85 20.41 -5.81
C MET A 371 -11.94 21.18 -4.85
N ILE A 372 -11.50 20.55 -3.74
CA ILE A 372 -10.57 21.15 -2.77
C ILE A 372 -9.26 21.56 -3.47
N GLY A 373 -8.67 20.68 -4.28
CA GLY A 373 -7.42 20.96 -4.98
C GLY A 373 -7.54 22.06 -6.03
N THR A 374 -8.63 22.06 -6.80
CA THR A 374 -8.89 23.12 -7.80
C THR A 374 -9.03 24.48 -7.12
N TYR A 375 -9.70 24.54 -5.96
CA TYR A 375 -9.79 25.76 -5.16
C TYR A 375 -8.43 26.19 -4.58
N ALA A 376 -7.69 25.26 -3.96
CA ALA A 376 -6.39 25.54 -3.34
C ALA A 376 -5.30 25.99 -4.33
N LEU A 377 -5.42 25.61 -5.61
CA LEU A 377 -4.56 26.06 -6.71
C LEU A 377 -5.06 27.31 -7.45
N SER A 378 -6.27 27.79 -7.16
CA SER A 378 -6.86 28.91 -7.89
C SER A 378 -6.18 30.26 -7.61
N ALA A 379 -6.24 31.16 -8.60
CA ALA A 379 -5.63 32.48 -8.50
C ALA A 379 -6.21 33.28 -7.31
N GLY A 380 -5.34 33.88 -6.51
CA GLY A 380 -5.70 34.57 -5.26
C GLY A 380 -5.70 33.66 -4.02
N TYR A 381 -5.83 32.34 -4.18
CA TYR A 381 -5.85 31.37 -3.07
C TYR A 381 -4.57 30.52 -2.98
N TYR A 382 -3.83 30.36 -4.08
CA TYR A 382 -2.58 29.59 -4.16
C TYR A 382 -1.60 29.84 -3.00
N ASP A 383 -1.21 31.10 -2.74
CA ASP A 383 -0.21 31.43 -1.71
C ASP A 383 -0.70 31.19 -0.28
N ALA A 384 -2.01 31.32 -0.06
CA ALA A 384 -2.66 31.14 1.23
C ALA A 384 -2.90 29.67 1.58
N TYR A 385 -3.14 28.82 0.58
CA TYR A 385 -3.37 27.38 0.75
C TYR A 385 -2.17 26.54 0.31
N TYR A 386 -1.99 26.28 -1.00
CA TYR A 386 -0.94 25.37 -1.47
C TYR A 386 0.47 25.84 -1.11
N GLY A 387 0.77 27.13 -1.31
CA GLY A 387 2.04 27.73 -0.89
C GLY A 387 2.28 27.64 0.62
N GLN A 388 1.24 27.79 1.44
CA GLN A 388 1.34 27.66 2.90
C GLN A 388 1.50 26.20 3.37
N ALA A 389 0.84 25.26 2.68
CA ALA A 389 1.00 23.84 2.94
C ALA A 389 2.43 23.37 2.59
N GLN A 390 2.99 23.83 1.47
CA GLN A 390 4.39 23.55 1.11
C GLN A 390 5.38 24.16 2.11
N ARG A 391 5.15 25.38 2.61
CA ARG A 391 5.95 25.95 3.72
C ARG A 391 5.83 25.09 5.00
N THR A 392 4.65 24.54 5.28
CA THR A 392 4.43 23.63 6.41
C THR A 392 5.16 22.29 6.23
N ARG A 393 5.17 21.73 5.00
CA ARG A 393 5.97 20.54 4.63
C ARG A 393 7.46 20.77 4.94
N THR A 394 8.00 21.95 4.60
CA THR A 394 9.39 22.32 4.92
C THR A 394 9.69 22.36 6.43
N LEU A 395 8.72 22.74 7.27
CA LEU A 395 8.91 22.69 8.73
C LEU A 395 8.93 21.25 9.25
N ILE A 396 8.06 20.39 8.72
CA ILE A 396 8.03 18.96 9.05
C ILE A 396 9.36 18.29 8.66
N ILE A 397 9.87 18.52 7.44
CA ILE A 397 11.19 18.03 7.00
C ILE A 397 12.29 18.40 8.01
N LYS A 398 12.35 19.68 8.42
CA LYS A 398 13.36 20.18 9.37
C LYS A 398 13.26 19.57 10.76
N ASP A 399 12.07 19.24 11.24
CA ASP A 399 11.88 18.54 12.51
C ASP A 399 12.42 17.10 12.43
N PHE A 400 12.20 16.40 11.31
CA PHE A 400 12.79 15.08 11.05
C PHE A 400 14.32 15.14 10.90
N GLU A 401 14.87 16.06 10.09
CA GLU A 401 16.32 16.28 9.96
C GLU A 401 17.00 16.50 11.33
N LYS A 402 16.39 17.34 12.16
CA LYS A 402 16.87 17.62 13.52
C LYS A 402 16.79 16.38 14.42
N ALA A 403 15.72 15.57 14.31
CA ALA A 403 15.59 14.34 15.08
C ALA A 403 16.63 13.29 14.67
N PHE A 404 16.84 13.08 13.37
CA PHE A 404 17.86 12.14 12.84
C PHE A 404 19.31 12.56 13.13
N SER A 405 19.57 13.82 13.51
CA SER A 405 20.90 14.21 14.05
C SER A 405 21.22 13.57 15.43
N ARG A 406 20.20 13.04 16.13
CA ARG A 406 20.29 12.44 17.47
C ARG A 406 19.84 10.99 17.55
N PHE A 407 19.00 10.53 16.62
CA PHE A 407 18.38 9.21 16.65
C PHE A 407 18.58 8.50 15.32
N ASP A 408 18.77 7.20 15.40
CA ASP A 408 19.00 6.34 14.24
C ASP A 408 17.64 5.87 13.67
N TYR A 409 16.64 5.74 14.55
CA TYR A 409 15.24 5.44 14.21
C TYR A 409 14.28 6.37 14.96
N LEU A 410 13.09 6.61 14.40
CA LEU A 410 11.98 7.30 15.07
C LEU A 410 10.77 6.37 15.12
N ILE A 411 10.11 6.31 16.27
CA ILE A 411 9.01 5.36 16.52
C ILE A 411 7.77 6.04 17.11
N SER A 412 6.61 5.56 16.68
CA SER A 412 5.27 5.95 17.14
C SER A 412 4.28 4.82 16.83
N PRO A 413 3.06 4.84 17.39
CA PRO A 413 1.97 4.02 16.87
C PRO A 413 1.74 4.29 15.37
N THR A 414 1.38 3.27 14.60
CA THR A 414 1.11 3.41 13.16
C THR A 414 -0.29 3.97 12.88
N SER A 415 -1.28 3.55 13.66
CA SER A 415 -2.66 4.03 13.62
C SER A 415 -3.05 4.53 15.02
N PRO A 416 -3.81 5.63 15.17
CA PRO A 416 -4.29 6.07 16.48
C PRO A 416 -5.36 5.14 17.06
N THR A 417 -6.06 4.36 16.23
CA THR A 417 -7.11 3.42 16.67
C THR A 417 -6.86 2.02 16.12
N VAL A 418 -7.47 1.00 16.72
CA VAL A 418 -7.68 -0.30 16.07
C VAL A 418 -8.59 -0.14 14.83
N ALA A 419 -8.78 -1.23 14.09
CA ALA A 419 -9.67 -1.23 12.93
C ALA A 419 -11.11 -0.87 13.36
N PHE A 420 -11.69 0.16 12.77
CA PHE A 420 -13.06 0.60 13.08
C PHE A 420 -14.10 -0.21 12.28
N LYS A 421 -15.39 -0.12 12.64
CA LYS A 421 -16.45 -0.84 11.92
C LYS A 421 -16.69 -0.26 10.53
N VAL A 422 -17.09 -1.11 9.59
CA VAL A 422 -17.59 -0.67 8.28
C VAL A 422 -18.80 0.25 8.47
N GLY A 423 -18.78 1.39 7.78
CA GLY A 423 -19.77 2.48 7.86
C GLY A 423 -19.51 3.51 8.97
N GLU A 424 -18.66 3.21 9.96
CA GLU A 424 -18.53 4.01 11.20
C GLU A 424 -18.08 5.46 10.94
N ARG A 425 -17.16 5.66 10.00
CA ARG A 425 -16.55 6.97 9.70
C ARG A 425 -16.97 7.57 8.35
N MET A 426 -17.89 6.91 7.61
CA MET A 426 -18.27 7.35 6.26
C MET A 426 -19.08 8.65 6.22
N ALA A 427 -19.77 9.00 7.31
CA ALA A 427 -20.53 10.25 7.42
C ALA A 427 -19.67 11.46 7.85
N ASP A 428 -18.47 11.24 8.41
CA ASP A 428 -17.56 12.29 8.86
C ASP A 428 -16.17 12.12 8.20
N PRO A 429 -15.91 12.84 7.08
CA PRO A 429 -14.61 12.83 6.43
C PRO A 429 -13.45 13.23 7.35
N LEU A 430 -13.66 14.11 8.35
CA LEU A 430 -12.59 14.53 9.25
C LEU A 430 -12.20 13.41 10.22
N ALA A 431 -13.16 12.65 10.72
CA ALA A 431 -12.91 11.44 11.51
C ALA A 431 -12.18 10.36 10.68
N MET A 432 -12.54 10.20 9.40
CA MET A 432 -11.79 9.33 8.48
C MET A 432 -10.34 9.81 8.31
N TYR A 433 -10.13 11.10 8.03
CA TYR A 433 -8.80 11.69 7.79
C TYR A 433 -7.87 11.65 9.01
N PHE A 434 -8.42 11.61 10.22
CA PHE A 434 -7.66 11.45 11.46
C PHE A 434 -6.98 10.07 11.59
N SER A 435 -7.47 9.06 10.86
CA SER A 435 -6.86 7.72 10.82
C SER A 435 -5.40 7.73 10.33
N ASP A 436 -5.02 8.77 9.57
CA ASP A 436 -3.69 8.92 8.97
C ASP A 436 -2.75 9.83 9.79
N LEU A 437 -3.13 10.21 11.02
CA LEU A 437 -2.40 11.16 11.88
C LEU A 437 -0.91 10.83 12.03
N CYS A 438 -0.61 9.57 12.37
CA CYS A 438 0.73 9.08 12.65
C CYS A 438 1.54 8.76 11.38
N THR A 439 0.87 8.66 10.23
CA THR A 439 1.49 8.21 8.97
C THR A 439 1.83 9.34 8.00
N ILE A 440 1.00 10.37 7.91
CA ILE A 440 1.11 11.48 6.93
C ILE A 440 2.48 12.16 6.94
N PRO A 441 3.07 12.54 8.10
CA PRO A 441 4.31 13.32 8.11
C PRO A 441 5.51 12.58 7.51
N VAL A 442 5.50 11.24 7.46
CA VAL A 442 6.51 10.45 6.74
C VAL A 442 6.44 10.68 5.23
N ASN A 443 5.26 10.90 4.64
CA ASN A 443 5.13 11.24 3.22
C ASN A 443 5.51 12.70 2.95
N LEU A 444 5.19 13.60 3.89
CA LEU A 444 5.57 15.01 3.81
C LEU A 444 7.09 15.22 3.99
N ALA A 445 7.75 14.37 4.78
CA ALA A 445 9.19 14.43 5.05
C ALA A 445 10.07 13.63 4.06
N ALA A 446 9.46 12.76 3.24
CA ALA A 446 10.16 11.91 2.27
C ALA A 446 10.52 12.65 0.97
#